data_AF-A0A9W8U6Y6-F1
#
_entry.id   AF-A0A9W8U6Y6-F1
#
_cell.length_a   1.000
_cell.length_b   1.000
_cell.length_c   1.000
_cell.angle_alpha   90.00
_cell.angle_beta   90.00
_cell.angle_gamma   90.00
#
_symmetry.space_group_name_H-M   'P 1'
#
loop_
_entity.id
_entity.type
_entity.pdbx_description
1 polymer ?
#
loop_
_entity_poly.entity_id
_entity_poly.type
_entity_poly.pdbx_seq_one_letter_code
_entity_poly.pdbx_strand_id
1 'polypeptide(L)'
;MIDLITAKKLEVLDRQDRVYTKAVFEARYLNQLRTKKRNQPFSISVNIYGPQSDAGDIGKRLADVQGSLQHPFYLEDGVEYLNPQFFQLEEETAYMTHLVGLDESQIQAKALSDALENVLTSLDRSVGNPTISELDVIPDDLVTPLKESDKVPSLALGGILADVMGLGKTLTMITSVSATHLAAMNFQETNTGCNIDHLTNLRTSATLVVVTSTRKLFQ
;
A
#
# COMPACT_ATOMS: atom_id res chain seq x y z
N MET A 1 -4.80 2.39 -33.92
CA MET A 1 -3.62 1.49 -33.97
C MET A 1 -3.04 1.47 -32.57
N ILE A 2 -2.81 0.29 -31.98
CA ILE A 2 -2.13 0.19 -30.67
C ILE A 2 -0.72 0.75 -30.83
N ASP A 3 -0.22 1.42 -29.79
CA ASP A 3 1.12 2.00 -29.79
C ASP A 3 2.18 0.91 -29.98
N LEU A 4 3.21 1.19 -30.77
CA LEU A 4 4.25 0.24 -31.12
C LEU A 4 5.02 -0.26 -29.89
N ILE A 5 5.16 0.60 -28.88
CA ILE A 5 5.83 0.25 -27.62
C ILE A 5 4.98 -0.78 -26.87
N THR A 6 3.67 -0.54 -26.76
CA THR A 6 2.74 -1.48 -26.11
C THR A 6 2.67 -2.81 -26.86
N ALA A 7 2.64 -2.79 -28.20
CA ALA A 7 2.64 -4.02 -29.00
C ALA A 7 3.89 -4.88 -28.74
N LYS A 8 5.08 -4.27 -28.72
CA LYS A 8 6.33 -4.98 -28.41
C LYS A 8 6.35 -5.59 -27.01
N LYS A 9 5.74 -4.93 -26.01
CA LYS A 9 5.61 -5.49 -24.66
C LYS A 9 4.69 -6.72 -24.65
N LEU A 10 3.65 -6.74 -25.48
CA LEU A 10 2.72 -7.86 -25.57
C LEU A 10 3.27 -9.06 -26.35
N GLU A 11 4.30 -8.90 -27.19
CA GLU A 11 4.98 -10.02 -27.88
C GLU A 11 5.55 -11.07 -26.90
N VAL A 12 5.83 -10.65 -25.66
CA VAL A 12 6.30 -11.54 -24.60
C VAL A 12 5.27 -12.62 -24.23
N LEU A 13 3.99 -12.37 -24.50
CA LEU A 13 2.88 -13.26 -24.18
C LEU A 13 2.61 -14.30 -25.28
N ASP A 14 3.13 -14.10 -26.50
CA ASP A 14 2.85 -14.93 -27.67
C ASP A 14 3.41 -16.36 -27.58
N ARG A 15 4.19 -16.64 -26.52
CA ARG A 15 4.84 -17.94 -26.28
C ARG A 15 4.05 -18.86 -25.33
N GLN A 16 2.81 -18.54 -25.00
CA GLN A 16 1.98 -19.28 -24.05
C GLN A 16 0.66 -19.73 -24.68
N ASP A 17 0.50 -21.03 -24.92
CA ASP A 17 -0.64 -21.61 -25.64
C ASP A 17 -2.00 -21.42 -24.94
N ARG A 18 -2.00 -21.11 -23.64
CA ARG A 18 -3.21 -20.99 -22.80
C ARG A 18 -3.51 -19.56 -22.35
N VAL A 19 -2.68 -18.60 -22.78
CA VAL A 19 -2.83 -17.18 -22.44
C VAL A 19 -3.39 -16.46 -23.64
N TYR A 20 -4.44 -15.67 -23.45
CA TYR A 20 -5.03 -14.87 -24.50
C TYR A 20 -5.40 -13.48 -24.00
N THR A 21 -5.49 -12.53 -24.93
CA THR A 21 -5.80 -11.14 -24.61
C THR A 21 -7.15 -10.73 -25.18
N LYS A 22 -7.94 -9.98 -24.41
CA LYS A 22 -9.17 -9.35 -24.88
C LYS A 22 -9.08 -7.84 -24.72
N ALA A 23 -9.35 -7.13 -25.80
CA ALA A 23 -9.35 -5.67 -25.80
C ALA A 23 -10.75 -5.14 -25.45
N VAL A 24 -10.81 -4.19 -24.52
CA VAL A 24 -12.04 -3.58 -24.02
C VAL A 24 -11.91 -2.06 -24.10
N PHE A 25 -12.95 -1.38 -24.57
CA PHE A 25 -12.99 0.07 -24.67
C PHE A 25 -14.38 0.57 -24.30
N GLU A 26 -14.45 1.81 -23.84
CA GLU A 26 -15.71 2.43 -23.46
C GLU A 26 -16.59 2.79 -24.66
N ALA A 27 -17.90 2.65 -24.48
CA ALA A 27 -18.89 2.99 -25.50
C ALA A 27 -18.80 4.46 -25.99
N ARG A 28 -18.29 5.38 -25.15
CA ARG A 28 -18.08 6.79 -25.54
C ARG A 28 -17.19 6.94 -26.78
N TYR A 29 -16.27 6.01 -26.99
CA TYR A 29 -15.38 6.00 -28.16
C TYR A 29 -16.09 5.52 -29.44
N LEU A 30 -17.17 4.74 -29.35
CA LEU A 30 -17.97 4.33 -30.52
C LEU A 30 -18.60 5.54 -31.24
N ASN A 31 -19.03 6.53 -30.48
CA ASN A 31 -19.61 7.76 -31.03
C ASN A 31 -18.58 8.57 -31.82
N GLN A 32 -17.31 8.54 -31.38
CA GLN A 32 -16.22 9.24 -32.06
C GLN A 32 -15.91 8.59 -33.41
N LEU A 33 -15.93 7.25 -33.48
CA LEU A 33 -15.74 6.48 -34.73
C LEU A 33 -16.83 6.74 -35.77
N ARG A 34 -18.05 7.10 -35.33
CA ARG A 34 -19.19 7.43 -36.21
C ARG A 34 -19.11 8.84 -36.80
N THR A 35 -18.40 9.76 -36.13
CA THR A 35 -18.17 11.13 -36.62
C THR A 35 -16.93 11.19 -37.51
N LYS A 36 -16.85 12.13 -38.47
CA LYS A 36 -15.71 12.27 -39.41
C LYS A 36 -14.34 12.54 -38.75
N LYS A 37 -14.23 12.60 -37.43
CA LYS A 37 -12.97 12.69 -36.67
C LYS A 37 -12.30 11.30 -36.52
N ARG A 38 -12.08 10.61 -37.63
CA ARG A 38 -11.57 9.22 -37.67
C ARG A 38 -10.13 9.01 -37.17
N ASN A 39 -9.40 10.09 -36.84
CA ASN A 39 -7.96 10.02 -36.55
C ASN A 39 -7.58 10.40 -35.11
N GLN A 40 -8.54 10.53 -34.17
CA GLN A 40 -8.15 10.73 -32.78
C GLN A 40 -7.81 9.40 -32.11
N PRO A 41 -6.63 9.31 -31.45
CA PRO A 41 -6.32 8.16 -30.61
C PRO A 41 -7.29 8.11 -29.44
N PHE A 42 -7.69 6.90 -29.05
CA PHE A 42 -8.52 6.64 -27.88
C PHE A 42 -7.87 5.55 -27.02
N SER A 43 -8.21 5.56 -25.73
CA SER A 43 -7.69 4.58 -24.77
C SER A 43 -8.40 3.25 -24.92
N ILE A 44 -7.64 2.15 -24.82
CA ILE A 44 -8.14 0.78 -24.83
C ILE A 44 -7.51 0.02 -23.66
N SER A 45 -8.30 -0.76 -22.95
CA SER A 45 -7.83 -1.73 -21.95
C SER A 45 -7.54 -3.04 -22.68
N VAL A 46 -6.37 -3.63 -22.46
CA VAL A 46 -6.05 -4.97 -22.96
C VAL A 46 -5.93 -5.88 -21.75
N ASN A 47 -6.94 -6.71 -21.56
CA ASN A 47 -7.00 -7.66 -20.46
C ASN A 47 -6.31 -8.96 -20.87
N ILE A 48 -5.54 -9.55 -19.96
CA ILE A 48 -4.84 -10.82 -20.17
C ILE A 48 -5.55 -11.91 -19.36
N TYR A 49 -5.84 -13.03 -20.00
CA TYR A 49 -6.53 -14.17 -19.41
C TYR A 49 -5.65 -15.41 -19.54
N GLY A 50 -5.72 -16.30 -18.56
CA GLY A 50 -5.01 -17.57 -18.56
C GLY A 50 -5.19 -18.31 -17.24
N PRO A 51 -4.59 -19.51 -17.13
CA PRO A 51 -4.56 -20.27 -15.88
C PRO A 51 -3.87 -19.48 -14.76
N GLN A 52 -4.38 -19.60 -13.52
CA GLN A 52 -3.76 -18.99 -12.34
C GLN A 52 -2.31 -19.45 -12.14
N SER A 53 -1.99 -20.70 -12.52
CA SER A 53 -0.63 -21.25 -12.47
C SER A 53 0.38 -20.43 -13.26
N ASP A 54 -0.06 -19.75 -14.32
CA ASP A 54 0.80 -19.06 -15.27
C ASP A 54 0.94 -17.57 -14.90
N ALA A 55 0.12 -17.08 -13.96
CA ALA A 55 0.05 -15.67 -13.59
C ALA A 55 1.40 -15.13 -13.09
N GLY A 56 2.10 -15.87 -12.23
CA GLY A 56 3.41 -15.47 -11.70
C GLY A 56 4.46 -15.31 -12.80
N ASP A 57 4.53 -16.27 -13.73
CA ASP A 57 5.46 -16.24 -14.86
C ASP A 57 5.15 -15.10 -15.82
N ILE A 58 3.87 -14.85 -16.12
CA ILE A 58 3.41 -13.72 -16.95
C ILE A 58 3.80 -12.40 -16.28
N GLY A 59 3.53 -12.25 -14.98
CA GLY A 59 3.85 -11.06 -14.21
C GLY A 59 5.35 -10.75 -14.23
N LYS A 60 6.20 -11.77 -14.04
CA LYS A 60 7.66 -11.63 -14.09
C LYS A 60 8.15 -11.20 -15.47
N ARG A 61 7.69 -11.89 -16.52
CA ARG A 61 8.10 -11.59 -17.91
C ARG A 61 7.68 -10.20 -18.36
N LEU A 62 6.50 -9.74 -17.95
CA LEU A 62 6.07 -8.36 -18.20
C LEU A 62 6.98 -7.38 -17.45
N ALA A 63 7.33 -7.66 -16.20
CA ALA A 63 8.23 -6.81 -15.43
C ALA A 63 9.62 -6.69 -16.08
N ASP A 64 10.17 -7.79 -16.64
CA ASP A 64 11.46 -7.81 -17.35
C ASP A 64 11.48 -6.84 -18.55
N VAL A 65 10.34 -6.59 -19.19
CA VAL A 65 10.19 -5.62 -20.28
C VAL A 65 9.61 -4.27 -19.84
N GLN A 66 9.68 -3.97 -18.53
CA GLN A 66 9.13 -2.77 -17.92
C GLN A 66 7.62 -2.60 -18.20
N GLY A 67 6.91 -3.73 -18.29
CA GLY A 67 5.47 -3.83 -18.39
C GLY A 67 4.85 -4.00 -17.01
N SER A 68 3.94 -3.10 -16.65
CA SER A 68 3.16 -3.17 -15.42
C SER A 68 1.70 -3.44 -15.73
N LEU A 69 1.08 -4.37 -15.01
CA LEU A 69 -0.35 -4.66 -15.07
C LEU A 69 -1.13 -3.69 -14.17
N GLN A 70 -2.13 -3.06 -14.78
CA GLN A 70 -3.07 -2.16 -14.11
C GLN A 70 -4.41 -2.87 -13.91
N HIS A 71 -5.24 -2.33 -13.03
CA HIS A 71 -6.60 -2.85 -12.83
C HIS A 71 -7.44 -2.69 -14.11
N PRO A 72 -8.13 -3.77 -14.55
CA PRO A 72 -8.90 -3.71 -15.77
C PRO A 72 -10.13 -2.82 -15.56
N PHE A 73 -10.51 -2.11 -16.63
CA PHE A 73 -11.71 -1.28 -16.63
C PHE A 73 -13.01 -2.11 -16.57
N TYR A 74 -12.97 -3.31 -17.13
CA TYR A 74 -14.11 -4.22 -17.19
C TYR A 74 -13.59 -5.66 -17.19
N LEU A 75 -14.36 -6.56 -16.61
CA LEU A 75 -14.13 -7.99 -16.56
C LEU A 75 -15.44 -8.71 -16.91
N GLU A 76 -15.35 -9.89 -17.52
CA GLU A 76 -16.53 -10.70 -17.82
C GLU A 76 -17.15 -11.28 -16.54
N ASP A 77 -18.47 -11.47 -16.56
CA ASP A 77 -19.20 -12.05 -15.43
C ASP A 77 -18.69 -13.46 -15.13
N GLY A 78 -18.46 -13.74 -13.85
CA GLY A 78 -17.99 -15.04 -13.37
C GLY A 78 -16.49 -15.28 -13.53
N VAL A 79 -15.72 -14.30 -13.99
CA VAL A 79 -14.26 -14.39 -14.03
C VAL A 79 -13.66 -13.74 -12.79
N GLU A 80 -12.68 -14.40 -12.18
CA GLU A 80 -11.91 -13.84 -11.08
C GLU A 80 -10.66 -13.11 -11.60
N TYR A 81 -10.35 -11.98 -10.97
CA TYR A 81 -9.21 -11.16 -11.35
C TYR A 81 -8.09 -11.26 -10.31
N LEU A 82 -6.90 -11.54 -10.81
CA LEU A 82 -5.66 -11.59 -10.07
C LEU A 82 -4.64 -10.70 -10.78
N ASN A 83 -3.91 -9.89 -10.02
CA ASN A 83 -2.75 -9.17 -10.54
C ASN A 83 -1.47 -9.76 -9.91
N PRO A 84 -0.65 -10.52 -10.68
CA PRO A 84 0.56 -11.15 -10.16
C PRO A 84 1.66 -10.14 -9.75
N GLN A 85 1.54 -8.88 -10.15
CA GLN A 85 2.47 -7.81 -9.78
C GLN A 85 1.97 -6.96 -8.61
N PHE A 86 0.75 -7.22 -8.11
CA PHE A 86 0.22 -6.48 -6.99
C PHE A 86 0.82 -7.01 -5.69
N PHE A 87 1.40 -6.10 -4.90
CA PHE A 87 2.04 -6.45 -3.65
C PHE A 87 0.98 -6.69 -2.56
N GLN A 88 0.99 -7.90 -2.00
CA GLN A 88 0.11 -8.32 -0.92
C GLN A 88 0.98 -8.75 0.26
N LEU A 89 0.68 -8.24 1.46
CA LEU A 89 1.41 -8.57 2.69
C LEU A 89 1.03 -9.96 3.23
N GLU A 90 -0.14 -10.46 2.86
CA GLU A 90 -0.72 -11.70 3.38
C GLU A 90 -0.48 -12.85 2.40
N GLU A 91 -0.20 -14.05 2.92
CA GLU A 91 0.15 -15.25 2.14
C GLU A 91 -1.01 -15.80 1.28
N GLU A 92 -2.23 -15.26 1.44
CA GLU A 92 -3.38 -15.64 0.62
C GLU A 92 -3.41 -14.85 -0.69
N THR A 93 -3.54 -15.58 -1.82
CA THR A 93 -3.81 -14.97 -3.13
C THR A 93 -5.21 -14.36 -3.11
N ALA A 94 -5.32 -13.08 -2.76
CA ALA A 94 -6.63 -12.43 -2.70
C ALA A 94 -7.01 -11.91 -4.08
N TYR A 95 -8.13 -12.42 -4.60
CA TYR A 95 -8.72 -11.92 -5.83
C TYR A 95 -9.14 -10.47 -5.67
N MET A 96 -8.82 -9.67 -6.68
CA MET A 96 -8.99 -8.21 -6.67
C MET A 96 -10.16 -7.77 -7.54
N THR A 97 -11.13 -8.65 -7.78
CA THR A 97 -12.33 -8.39 -8.61
C THR A 97 -13.08 -7.14 -8.18
N HIS A 98 -13.05 -6.83 -6.90
CA HIS A 98 -13.66 -5.64 -6.30
C HIS A 98 -13.00 -4.30 -6.67
N LEU A 99 -11.86 -4.31 -7.39
CA LEU A 99 -11.17 -3.13 -7.92
C LEU A 99 -11.41 -2.90 -9.41
N VAL A 100 -12.08 -3.82 -10.10
CA VAL A 100 -12.37 -3.70 -11.54
C VAL A 100 -13.30 -2.51 -11.77
N GLY A 101 -12.95 -1.67 -12.76
CA GLY A 101 -13.73 -0.50 -13.13
C GLY A 101 -13.58 0.71 -12.21
N LEU A 102 -12.78 0.62 -11.15
CA LEU A 102 -12.39 1.77 -10.35
C LEU A 102 -11.26 2.53 -11.06
N ASP A 103 -11.28 3.87 -10.96
CA ASP A 103 -10.14 4.68 -11.36
C ASP A 103 -9.05 4.68 -10.27
N GLU A 104 -7.84 5.17 -10.58
CA GLU A 104 -6.73 5.21 -9.61
C GLU A 104 -7.09 5.94 -8.31
N SER A 105 -7.89 7.01 -8.37
CA SER A 105 -8.29 7.77 -7.19
C SER A 105 -9.25 6.98 -6.31
N GLN A 106 -10.16 6.23 -6.94
CA GLN A 106 -11.11 5.35 -6.27
C GLN A 106 -10.42 4.11 -5.69
N ILE A 107 -9.44 3.56 -6.40
CA ILE A 107 -8.60 2.46 -5.92
C ILE A 107 -7.83 2.90 -4.67
N GLN A 108 -7.19 4.08 -4.72
CA GLN A 108 -6.48 4.63 -3.56
C GLN A 108 -7.41 4.91 -2.38
N ALA A 109 -8.58 5.50 -2.63
CA ALA A 109 -9.57 5.77 -1.59
C ALA A 109 -10.08 4.47 -0.95
N LYS A 110 -10.32 3.43 -1.76
CA LYS A 110 -10.74 2.11 -1.28
C LYS A 110 -9.65 1.41 -0.50
N ALA A 111 -8.43 1.35 -1.03
CA ALA A 111 -7.28 0.77 -0.33
C ALA A 111 -7.02 1.47 1.02
N LEU A 112 -7.16 2.79 1.07
CA LEU A 112 -7.08 3.55 2.32
C LEU A 112 -8.23 3.19 3.27
N SER A 113 -9.45 3.08 2.76
CA SER A 113 -10.63 2.68 3.55
C SER A 113 -10.44 1.29 4.15
N ASP A 114 -10.03 0.32 3.35
CA ASP A 114 -9.81 -1.06 3.77
C ASP A 114 -8.69 -1.13 4.82
N ALA A 115 -7.60 -0.37 4.62
CA ALA A 115 -6.52 -0.26 5.61
C ALA A 115 -6.99 0.38 6.92
N LEU A 116 -7.83 1.42 6.87
CA LEU A 116 -8.40 2.04 8.07
C LEU A 116 -9.33 1.07 8.80
N GLU A 117 -10.14 0.30 8.08
CA GLU A 117 -11.03 -0.71 8.67
C GLU A 117 -10.23 -1.80 9.39
N ASN A 118 -9.14 -2.27 8.79
CA ASN A 118 -8.22 -3.22 9.41
C ASN A 118 -7.58 -2.66 10.70
N VAL A 119 -7.20 -1.38 10.70
CA VAL A 119 -6.66 -0.72 11.90
C VAL A 119 -7.73 -0.60 12.99
N LEU A 120 -8.95 -0.17 12.65
CA LEU A 120 -10.04 0.00 13.62
C LEU A 120 -10.45 -1.34 14.25
N THR A 121 -10.53 -2.40 13.46
CA THR A 121 -10.84 -3.76 13.94
C THR A 121 -9.71 -4.35 14.78
N SER A 122 -8.45 -3.98 14.51
CA SER A 122 -7.30 -4.38 15.33
C SER A 122 -7.27 -3.69 16.69
N LEU A 123 -7.68 -2.42 16.78
CA LEU A 123 -7.69 -1.66 18.03
C LEU A 123 -8.77 -2.14 19.00
N ASP A 124 -9.91 -2.60 18.48
CA ASP A 124 -11.04 -3.12 19.27
C ASP A 124 -10.69 -4.41 20.05
N ARG A 125 -9.65 -5.16 19.61
CA ARG A 125 -9.19 -6.40 20.27
C ARG A 125 -8.22 -6.19 21.43
N SER A 126 -7.80 -4.95 21.72
CA SER A 126 -6.70 -4.66 22.67
C SER A 126 -7.12 -4.05 24.01
N VAL A 127 -8.43 -4.02 24.35
CA VAL A 127 -8.90 -3.57 25.68
C VAL A 127 -8.62 -4.64 26.75
N GLY A 128 -7.33 -4.89 26.99
CA GLY A 128 -6.79 -5.66 28.09
C GLY A 128 -5.55 -4.93 28.60
N ASN A 129 -5.75 -4.12 29.64
CA ASN A 129 -4.76 -3.22 30.24
C ASN A 129 -3.36 -3.84 30.44
N PRO A 130 -2.29 -3.18 29.97
CA PRO A 130 -1.00 -3.22 30.63
C PRO A 130 -0.71 -1.86 31.27
N THR A 131 -0.60 -1.85 32.59
CA THR A 131 -0.07 -0.72 33.36
C THR A 131 1.40 -0.51 33.00
N ILE A 132 1.70 0.59 32.30
CA ILE A 132 3.06 1.07 32.08
C ILE A 132 3.32 2.13 33.15
N SER A 133 4.23 1.82 34.08
CA SER A 133 4.69 2.76 35.10
C SER A 133 5.55 3.85 34.44
N GLU A 134 5.05 5.09 34.51
CA GLU A 134 5.80 6.35 34.68
C GLU A 134 7.23 6.38 34.09
N LEU A 135 7.33 6.72 32.80
CA LEU A 135 8.60 7.07 32.14
C LEU A 135 8.82 8.59 32.24
N ASP A 136 9.43 9.01 33.35
CA ASP A 136 9.84 10.40 33.62
C ASP A 136 11.22 10.74 33.02
N VAL A 137 11.66 10.00 32.00
CA VAL A 137 12.99 10.15 31.41
C VAL A 137 12.88 10.98 30.14
N ILE A 138 13.24 12.27 30.26
CA ILE A 138 13.57 13.09 29.10
C ILE A 138 14.79 12.43 28.44
N PRO A 139 14.76 12.10 27.14
CA PRO A 139 15.90 11.47 26.50
C PRO A 139 17.10 12.42 26.44
N ASP A 140 18.25 11.97 26.95
CA ASP A 140 19.52 12.73 26.94
C ASP A 140 20.03 13.04 25.51
N ASP A 141 19.50 12.35 24.50
CA ASP A 141 19.93 12.46 23.10
C ASP A 141 19.30 13.65 22.33
N LEU A 142 18.41 14.41 22.97
CA LEU A 142 17.79 15.58 22.34
C LEU A 142 18.67 16.84 22.52
N VAL A 143 19.21 17.34 21.41
CA VAL A 143 20.02 18.59 21.39
C VAL A 143 19.20 19.82 21.80
N THR A 144 17.88 19.79 21.62
CA THR A 144 16.97 20.88 21.97
C THR A 144 16.27 20.62 23.30
N PRO A 145 16.44 21.49 24.32
CA PRO A 145 15.70 21.35 25.56
C PRO A 145 14.20 21.52 25.30
N LEU A 146 13.40 20.60 25.84
CA LEU A 146 11.95 20.67 25.77
C LEU A 146 11.43 21.61 26.85
N LYS A 147 10.35 22.32 26.55
CA LYS A 147 9.63 23.09 27.56
C LYS A 147 8.86 22.10 28.43
N GLU A 148 9.09 22.13 29.74
CA GLU A 148 8.36 21.31 30.70
C GLU A 148 6.84 21.53 30.51
N SER A 149 6.13 20.46 30.18
CA SER A 149 4.68 20.41 30.18
C SER A 149 4.26 19.61 31.40
N ASP A 150 3.47 20.22 32.28
CA ASP A 150 3.09 19.71 33.62
C ASP A 150 2.38 18.33 33.66
N LYS A 151 2.17 17.66 32.52
CA LYS A 151 1.52 16.35 32.42
C LYS A 151 2.10 15.52 31.28
N VAL A 152 3.05 14.64 31.59
CA VAL A 152 3.41 13.53 30.70
C VAL A 152 2.28 12.50 30.76
N PRO A 153 1.64 12.12 29.64
CA PRO A 153 0.57 11.13 29.69
C PRO A 153 1.14 9.77 30.09
N SER A 154 0.63 9.24 31.21
CA SER A 154 1.04 7.95 31.79
C SER A 154 0.69 6.72 30.94
N LEU A 155 0.00 6.91 29.81
CA LEU A 155 -0.48 5.84 28.95
C LEU A 155 -0.40 6.27 27.47
N ALA A 156 0.44 5.59 26.69
CA ALA A 156 0.55 5.80 25.24
C ALA A 156 -0.39 4.85 24.49
N LEU A 157 -1.69 5.15 24.49
CA LEU A 157 -2.71 4.36 23.78
C LEU A 157 -2.92 4.82 22.31
N GLY A 158 -1.96 5.56 21.75
CA GLY A 158 -2.15 6.34 20.52
C GLY A 158 -2.92 7.64 20.74
N GLY A 159 -3.05 8.47 19.69
CA GLY A 159 -3.77 9.75 19.76
C GLY A 159 -3.41 10.72 18.62
N ILE A 160 -4.16 11.81 18.52
CA ILE A 160 -3.93 12.88 17.53
C ILE A 160 -3.23 14.05 18.22
N LEU A 161 -2.05 14.43 17.72
CA LEU A 161 -1.37 15.66 18.12
C LEU A 161 -1.91 16.85 17.29
N ALA A 162 -2.93 17.54 17.81
CA ALA A 162 -3.70 18.55 17.08
C ALA A 162 -3.30 20.02 17.40
N ASP A 163 -2.03 20.27 17.71
CA ASP A 163 -1.54 21.63 18.01
C ASP A 163 -1.59 22.55 16.78
N VAL A 164 -1.66 23.87 17.03
CA VAL A 164 -1.49 24.91 16.00
C VAL A 164 -0.18 24.68 15.21
N MET A 165 -0.18 24.98 13.91
CA MET A 165 1.02 24.91 13.06
C MET A 165 2.15 25.76 13.64
N GLY A 166 3.39 25.24 13.62
CA GLY A 166 4.57 25.95 14.15
C GLY A 166 4.88 25.71 15.64
N LEU A 167 4.04 24.97 16.36
CA LEU A 167 4.27 24.65 17.79
C LEU A 167 5.25 23.47 18.03
N GLY A 168 5.97 23.01 17.01
CA GLY A 168 6.98 21.98 17.19
C GLY A 168 6.46 20.54 17.20
N LYS A 169 5.31 20.25 16.58
CA LYS A 169 4.77 18.87 16.46
C LYS A 169 5.80 17.82 16.00
N THR A 170 6.69 18.20 15.09
CA THR A 170 7.81 17.34 14.65
C THR A 170 8.77 17.02 15.79
N LEU A 171 9.11 18.02 16.61
CA LEU A 171 9.96 17.85 17.78
C LEU A 171 9.26 16.99 18.85
N THR A 172 7.96 17.23 19.08
CA THR A 172 7.14 16.39 19.97
C THR A 172 7.16 14.94 19.52
N MET A 173 6.98 14.69 18.22
CA MET A 173 7.01 13.35 17.65
C MET A 173 8.39 12.68 17.79
N ILE A 174 9.48 13.37 17.45
CA ILE A 174 10.85 12.85 17.63
C ILE A 174 11.14 12.55 19.11
N THR A 175 10.67 13.41 20.02
CA THR A 175 10.78 13.21 21.46
C THR A 175 10.06 11.94 21.90
N SER A 176 8.83 11.74 21.43
CA SER A 176 8.06 10.53 21.74
C SER A 176 8.79 9.26 21.27
N VAL A 177 9.38 9.29 20.07
CA VAL A 177 10.17 8.16 19.56
C VAL A 177 11.39 7.88 20.45
N SER A 178 12.12 8.92 20.83
CA SER A 178 13.30 8.79 21.68
C SER A 178 12.94 8.31 23.10
N ALA A 179 11.86 8.82 23.70
CA ALA A 179 11.37 8.41 25.03
C ALA A 179 10.88 6.95 25.06
N THR A 180 10.39 6.43 23.93
CA THR A 180 9.88 5.06 23.82
C THR A 180 10.95 4.04 23.38
N HIS A 181 12.19 4.47 23.14
CA HIS A 181 13.28 3.62 22.67
C HIS A 181 13.49 2.38 23.56
N LEU A 182 13.56 2.56 24.88
CA LEU A 182 13.76 1.46 25.84
C LEU A 182 12.55 0.50 25.85
N ALA A 183 11.33 1.04 25.78
CA ALA A 183 10.12 0.23 25.69
C ALA A 183 10.10 -0.62 24.40
N ALA A 184 10.55 -0.07 23.28
CA ALA A 184 10.66 -0.79 22.00
C ALA A 184 11.73 -1.90 22.04
N MET A 185 12.86 -1.67 22.73
CA MET A 185 13.87 -2.72 22.97
C MET A 185 13.29 -3.87 23.80
N ASN A 186 12.62 -3.56 24.91
CA ASN A 186 11.96 -4.57 25.74
C ASN A 186 10.90 -5.36 24.95
N PHE A 187 10.12 -4.69 24.10
CA PHE A 187 9.13 -5.35 23.23
C PHE A 187 9.76 -6.38 22.28
N GLN A 188 10.93 -6.07 21.73
CA GLN A 188 11.71 -7.00 20.91
C GLN A 188 12.25 -8.18 21.74
N GLU A 189 12.72 -7.94 22.96
CA GLU A 189 13.33 -8.97 23.82
C GLU A 189 12.30 -9.96 24.43
N THR A 190 11.04 -9.58 24.57
CA THR A 190 9.99 -10.42 25.21
C THR A 190 9.67 -11.76 24.49
N ASN A 191 10.34 -12.11 23.39
CA ASN A 191 10.05 -13.31 22.59
C ASN A 191 11.16 -14.38 22.58
N THR A 192 12.14 -14.37 23.49
CA THR A 192 13.19 -15.42 23.58
C THR A 192 12.72 -16.78 24.12
N GLY A 193 11.42 -17.05 24.18
CA GLY A 193 10.85 -18.31 24.67
C GLY A 193 10.13 -19.13 23.59
N CYS A 194 10.82 -20.14 23.06
CA CYS A 194 10.29 -21.38 22.43
C CYS A 194 10.31 -21.50 20.87
N ASN A 195 11.08 -22.51 20.44
CA ASN A 195 11.02 -23.39 19.25
C ASN A 195 10.73 -22.86 17.83
N ILE A 196 11.82 -22.81 17.04
CA ILE A 196 12.08 -23.33 15.67
C ILE A 196 11.12 -23.04 14.49
N ASP A 197 9.84 -22.66 14.65
CA ASP A 197 8.90 -22.75 13.51
C ASP A 197 8.40 -21.43 12.86
N HIS A 198 8.92 -20.23 13.18
CA HIS A 198 8.35 -19.00 12.59
C HIS A 198 9.35 -17.91 12.16
N LEU A 199 9.55 -17.77 10.85
CA LEU A 199 10.09 -16.56 10.20
C LEU A 199 9.12 -15.35 10.33
N THR A 200 7.91 -15.57 10.85
CA THR A 200 6.77 -14.62 10.84
C THR A 200 6.61 -13.81 12.14
N ASN A 201 7.43 -14.03 13.17
CA ASN A 201 7.26 -13.40 14.50
C ASN A 201 8.50 -12.63 14.99
N LEU A 202 9.34 -12.11 14.08
CA LEU A 202 10.38 -11.16 14.46
C LEU A 202 9.74 -9.83 14.85
N ARG A 203 9.61 -9.59 16.15
CA ARG A 203 9.27 -8.28 16.69
C ARG A 203 10.43 -7.33 16.43
N THR A 204 10.12 -6.16 15.89
CA THR A 204 11.12 -5.12 15.60
C THR A 204 10.97 -3.97 16.60
N SER A 205 12.10 -3.42 17.03
CA SER A 205 12.16 -2.17 17.79
C SER A 205 12.13 -0.92 16.88
N ALA A 206 12.03 -1.10 15.56
CA ALA A 206 12.02 -0.01 14.60
C ALA A 206 10.73 0.83 14.67
N THR A 207 10.88 2.15 14.54
CA THR A 207 9.76 3.10 14.41
C THR A 207 9.57 3.47 12.94
N LEU A 208 8.35 3.29 12.40
CA LEU A 208 7.98 3.72 11.05
C LEU A 208 7.43 5.15 11.06
N VAL A 209 8.05 6.04 10.29
CA VAL A 209 7.62 7.43 10.12
C VAL A 209 7.22 7.66 8.67
N VAL A 210 5.93 7.94 8.43
CA VAL A 210 5.41 8.24 7.09
C VAL A 210 5.13 9.73 6.96
N VAL A 211 5.72 10.38 5.97
CA VAL A 211 5.55 11.81 5.69
C VAL A 211 5.37 12.00 4.19
N THR A 212 4.60 13.01 3.78
CA THR A 212 4.47 13.36 2.36
C THR A 212 5.81 13.85 1.79
N SER A 213 6.15 13.41 0.58
CA SER A 213 7.33 13.94 -0.11
C SER A 213 7.10 15.41 -0.49
N THR A 214 7.96 16.30 -0.02
CA THR A 214 7.96 17.71 -0.47
C THR A 214 8.56 17.77 -1.87
N ARG A 215 7.72 17.82 -2.90
CA ARG A 215 8.18 18.22 -4.24
C ARG A 215 8.55 19.71 -4.18
N LYS A 216 9.84 20.03 -4.16
CA LYS A 216 10.31 21.38 -4.50
C LYS A 216 9.85 21.66 -5.93
N LEU A 217 8.78 22.44 -6.08
CA LEU A 217 8.50 23.11 -7.33
C LEU A 217 9.65 24.10 -7.54
N PHE A 218 10.62 23.72 -8.37
CA PHE A 218 11.57 24.66 -8.93
C PHE A 218 10.74 25.66 -9.76
N GLN A 219 10.69 26.90 -9.29
CA GLN A 219 10.17 28.04 -10.03
C GLN A 219 11.31 28.66 -10.83
#